data_AF-A0A0J2H3S3-F1
#
_entry.id   AF-A0A0J2H3S3-F1
#
_cell.length_a   1.000
_cell.length_b   1.000
_cell.length_c   1.000
_cell.angle_alpha   90.00
_cell.angle_beta   90.00
_cell.angle_gamma   90.00
#
_symmetry.space_group_name_H-M   'P 1'
#
loop_
_entity.id
_entity.type
_entity.pdbx_description
1 polymer ?
#
loop_
_entity_poly.entity_id
_entity_poly.type
_entity_poly.pdbx_seq_one_letter_code
_entity_poly.pdbx_strand_id
1 'polypeptide(L)'
;MAFAPARVTPFVMQRLQVPVQVLIYAGLFVCAEYLVNWLHLPLPANLVGMLMMLALIVCRVIPLNWVRAGARWLLAEMLLFFVPAVVAVVNYAQLLMVDGWRIFLVIGLSTTMVLGATAWVVDKVYRYEVSRMKHE
;
A
#
# COMPACT_ATOMS: atom_id res chain seq x y z
N MET A 1 16.98 9.07 43.84
CA MET A 1 15.61 9.57 43.60
C MET A 1 15.45 9.84 42.10
N ALA A 2 14.98 8.84 41.35
CA ALA A 2 14.79 8.93 39.91
C ALA A 2 13.34 9.30 39.61
N PHE A 3 13.09 10.55 39.24
CA PHE A 3 11.81 10.97 38.69
C PHE A 3 11.77 10.60 37.20
N ALA A 4 11.20 9.45 36.88
CA ALA A 4 10.71 9.16 35.54
C ALA A 4 9.45 10.00 35.31
N PRO A 5 9.40 10.92 34.33
CA PRO A 5 8.19 11.68 34.10
C PRO A 5 7.14 10.74 33.49
N ALA A 6 5.97 10.78 34.10
CA ALA A 6 4.81 9.99 33.71
C ALA A 6 4.47 10.26 32.23
N ARG A 7 4.54 9.21 31.39
CA ARG A 7 3.99 9.20 30.02
C ARG A 7 2.46 9.15 30.08
N VAL A 8 1.86 10.24 30.55
CA VAL A 8 0.41 10.43 30.56
C VAL A 8 0.06 11.42 29.45
N THR A 9 0.25 10.98 28.20
CA THR A 9 -0.48 11.57 27.07
C THR A 9 -0.84 10.49 26.05
N PRO A 10 -1.70 9.49 26.36
CA PRO A 10 -1.94 8.43 25.39
C PRO A 10 -3.14 8.71 24.48
N PHE A 11 -4.24 9.30 24.96
CA PHE A 11 -5.52 9.19 24.24
C PHE A 11 -5.84 10.37 23.30
N VAL A 12 -5.65 11.62 23.77
CA VAL A 12 -5.99 12.83 22.98
C VAL A 12 -4.98 13.06 21.86
N MET A 13 -3.69 12.84 22.13
CA MET A 13 -2.63 12.98 21.13
C MET A 13 -2.81 11.97 19.99
N GLN A 14 -3.23 10.74 20.29
CA GLN A 14 -3.42 9.69 19.28
C GLN A 14 -4.63 9.96 18.37
N ARG A 15 -5.71 10.56 18.89
CA ARG A 15 -6.89 10.97 18.09
C ARG A 15 -6.58 12.11 17.13
N LEU A 16 -5.69 13.03 17.49
CA LEU A 16 -5.25 14.13 16.60
C LEU A 16 -4.15 13.69 15.62
N GLN A 17 -3.32 12.71 16.00
CA GLN A 17 -2.23 12.20 15.16
C GLN A 17 -2.72 11.50 13.88
N VAL A 18 -3.81 10.74 13.94
CA VAL A 18 -4.36 10.03 12.77
C VAL A 18 -4.77 10.98 11.64
N PRO A 19 -5.63 12.00 11.84
CA PRO A 19 -6.00 12.91 10.76
C PRO A 19 -4.81 13.69 10.21
N VAL A 20 -3.85 14.07 11.06
CA VAL A 20 -2.60 14.70 10.60
C VAL A 20 -1.79 13.77 9.71
N GLN A 21 -1.70 12.48 10.06
CA GLN A 21 -1.03 11.48 9.21
C GLN A 21 -1.72 11.31 7.86
N VAL A 22 -3.05 11.27 7.84
CA VAL A 22 -3.82 11.18 6.59
C VAL A 22 -3.57 12.41 5.72
N LEU A 23 -3.54 13.61 6.32
CA LEU A 23 -3.20 14.85 5.60
C LEU A 23 -1.77 14.82 5.05
N ILE A 24 -0.81 14.28 5.79
CA ILE A 24 0.56 14.09 5.30
C ILE A 24 0.59 13.11 4.13
N TYR A 25 -0.14 12.00 4.18
CA TYR A 25 -0.22 11.05 3.05
C TYR A 25 -0.85 11.70 1.81
N ALA A 26 -1.93 12.47 1.99
CA ALA A 26 -2.56 13.22 0.90
C ALA A 26 -1.61 14.27 0.30
N GLY A 27 -0.93 15.04 1.15
CA GLY A 27 0.07 16.02 0.70
C GLY A 27 1.24 15.37 -0.04
N LEU A 28 1.73 14.23 0.45
CA LEU A 28 2.78 13.46 -0.21
C LEU A 28 2.32 12.94 -1.57
N PHE A 29 1.09 12.45 -1.68
CA PHE A 29 0.50 12.01 -2.94
C PHE A 29 0.41 13.14 -3.95
N VAL A 30 -0.07 14.31 -3.53
CA VAL A 30 -0.14 15.51 -4.40
C VAL A 30 1.26 15.94 -4.85
N CYS A 31 2.25 15.94 -3.96
CA CYS A 31 3.64 16.20 -4.34
C CYS A 31 4.17 15.18 -5.36
N ALA A 32 3.86 13.89 -5.18
CA ALA A 32 4.24 12.84 -6.11
C ALA A 32 3.56 13.01 -7.48
N GLU A 33 2.29 13.42 -7.50
CA GLU A 33 1.55 13.74 -8.73
C GLU A 33 2.17 14.92 -9.48
N TYR A 34 2.45 16.02 -8.79
CA TYR A 34 3.18 17.16 -9.39
C TYR A 34 4.55 16.74 -9.93
N LEU A 35 5.27 15.90 -9.19
CA LEU A 35 6.57 15.41 -9.62
C LEU A 35 6.46 14.53 -10.87
N VAL A 36 5.50 13.60 -10.92
CA VAL A 36 5.25 12.73 -12.09
C VAL A 36 4.90 13.57 -13.32
N ASN A 37 4.02 14.56 -13.14
CA ASN A 37 3.60 15.47 -14.21
C ASN A 37 4.76 16.34 -14.71
N TRP A 38 5.63 16.81 -13.80
CA TRP A 38 6.76 17.66 -14.17
C TRP A 38 7.88 16.87 -14.86
N LEU A 39 8.22 15.70 -14.32
CA LEU A 39 9.25 14.82 -14.87
C LEU A 39 8.76 13.94 -16.04
N HIS A 40 7.47 14.00 -16.38
CA HIS A 40 6.84 13.14 -17.39
C HIS A 40 7.15 11.65 -17.19
N LEU A 41 7.14 11.22 -15.92
CA LEU A 41 7.44 9.84 -15.58
C LEU A 41 6.30 8.93 -16.08
N PRO A 42 6.61 7.79 -16.75
CA PRO A 42 5.60 6.81 -17.17
C PRO A 42 5.05 5.99 -15.99
N LEU A 43 5.20 6.49 -14.75
CA LEU A 43 4.82 5.82 -13.52
C LEU A 43 3.61 6.53 -12.91
N PRO A 44 2.61 5.78 -12.40
CA PRO A 44 1.50 6.37 -11.68
C PRO A 44 1.98 7.01 -10.37
N ALA A 45 1.34 8.12 -10.00
CA ALA A 45 1.70 8.91 -8.82
C ALA A 45 1.66 8.11 -7.50
N ASN A 46 0.81 7.08 -7.41
CA ASN A 46 0.75 6.21 -6.22
C ASN A 46 2.05 5.43 -5.99
N LEU A 47 2.70 4.91 -7.04
CA LEU A 47 3.98 4.21 -6.96
C LEU A 47 5.09 5.18 -6.54
N VAL A 48 5.11 6.37 -7.15
CA VAL A 48 6.09 7.41 -6.80
C VAL A 48 5.93 7.87 -5.35
N GLY A 49 4.68 8.07 -4.89
CA GLY A 49 4.38 8.39 -3.49
C GLY A 49 4.84 7.29 -2.52
N MET A 50 4.68 6.01 -2.88
CA MET A 50 5.21 4.90 -2.07
C MET A 50 6.74 4.92 -1.98
N LEU A 51 7.42 5.14 -3.10
CA LEU A 51 8.89 5.26 -3.12
C LEU A 51 9.38 6.46 -2.31
N MET A 52 8.69 7.59 -2.41
CA MET A 52 9.00 8.80 -1.66
C MET A 52 8.79 8.59 -0.15
N MET A 53 7.70 7.94 0.24
CA MET A 53 7.45 7.58 1.65
C MET A 53 8.52 6.62 2.18
N LEU A 54 8.91 5.62 1.37
CA LEU A 54 9.99 4.70 1.69
C LEU A 54 11.30 5.45 1.90
N ALA A 55 11.65 6.38 1.00
CA ALA A 55 12.84 7.21 1.12
C ALA A 55 12.84 8.02 2.42
N LEU A 56 11.71 8.65 2.77
CA LEU A 56 11.57 9.40 4.04
C LEU A 56 11.77 8.53 5.28
N ILE A 57 11.29 7.28 5.25
CA ILE A 57 11.47 6.32 6.34
C ILE A 57 12.94 5.86 6.44
N VAL A 58 13.56 5.53 5.31
CA VAL A 58 14.96 5.08 5.25
C VAL A 58 15.93 6.19 5.66
N CYS A 59 15.68 7.43 5.22
CA CYS A 59 16.42 8.62 5.64
C CYS A 59 16.15 9.02 7.10
N ARG A 60 15.32 8.27 7.85
CA ARG A 60 14.93 8.52 9.24
C ARG A 60 14.26 9.89 9.49
N VAL A 61 13.72 10.52 8.44
CA VAL A 61 12.97 11.78 8.57
C VAL A 61 11.65 11.52 9.32
N ILE A 62 11.00 10.38 9.05
CA ILE A 62 9.74 10.00 9.68
C ILE A 62 9.86 8.60 10.31
N PRO A 63 9.58 8.43 11.63
CA PRO A 63 9.65 7.13 12.28
C PRO A 63 8.49 6.21 11.84
N LEU A 64 8.81 4.96 11.46
CA LEU A 64 7.85 3.96 10.97
C LEU A 64 6.69 3.71 11.94
N ASN A 65 6.95 3.71 13.25
CA ASN A 65 5.94 3.47 14.28
C ASN A 65 4.85 4.53 14.29
N TRP A 66 5.18 5.76 13.89
CA TRP A 66 4.21 6.85 13.83
C TRP A 66 3.26 6.65 12.64
N VAL A 67 3.82 6.46 11.44
CA VAL A 67 3.11 6.19 10.17
C VAL A 67 2.14 4.99 10.29
N ARG A 68 2.58 3.95 11.00
CA ARG A 68 1.79 2.72 11.17
C ARG A 68 0.42 2.97 11.80
N ALA A 69 0.28 3.96 12.69
CA ALA A 69 -0.98 4.24 13.36
C ALA A 69 -2.07 4.72 12.39
N GLY A 70 -1.78 5.72 11.56
CA GLY A 70 -2.70 6.28 10.57
C GLY A 70 -2.94 5.35 9.40
N ALA A 71 -1.92 4.60 8.97
CA ALA A 71 -2.10 3.57 7.94
C ALA A 71 -3.08 2.47 8.40
N ARG A 72 -2.95 1.99 9.65
CA ARG A 72 -3.90 1.01 10.22
C ARG A 72 -5.32 1.54 10.31
N TRP A 73 -5.48 2.83 10.62
CA TRP A 73 -6.80 3.46 10.65
C TRP A 73 -7.41 3.54 9.24
N LEU A 74 -6.65 4.00 8.24
CA LEU A 74 -7.10 4.02 6.85
C LEU A 74 -7.49 2.63 6.35
N LEU A 75 -6.73 1.61 6.76
CA LEU A 75 -6.99 0.21 6.45
C LEU A 75 -8.27 -0.31 7.11
N ALA A 76 -8.55 0.10 8.35
CA ALA A 76 -9.77 -0.27 9.06
C ALA A 76 -11.02 0.31 8.37
N GLU A 77 -10.91 1.52 7.81
CA GLU A 77 -11.99 2.20 7.08
C GLU A 77 -11.97 1.91 5.56
N MET A 78 -11.19 0.93 5.09
CA MET A 78 -11.10 0.57 3.65
C MET A 78 -12.46 0.32 3.01
N LEU A 79 -13.41 -0.24 3.77
CA LEU A 79 -14.77 -0.48 3.28
C LEU A 79 -15.44 0.81 2.81
N LEU A 80 -15.25 1.93 3.53
CA LEU A 80 -15.82 3.23 3.15
C LEU A 80 -15.25 3.72 1.82
N PHE A 81 -13.96 3.50 1.57
CA PHE A 81 -13.31 3.87 0.30
C PHE A 81 -13.70 2.94 -0.86
N PHE A 82 -14.17 1.73 -0.59
CA PHE A 82 -14.69 0.82 -1.62
C PHE A 82 -16.11 1.17 -2.05
N VAL A 83 -16.92 1.84 -1.23
CA VAL A 83 -18.31 2.20 -1.59
C VAL A 83 -18.38 2.98 -2.90
N PRO A 84 -17.62 4.08 -3.11
CA PRO A 84 -17.64 4.81 -4.39
C PRO A 84 -17.19 3.94 -5.57
N ALA A 85 -16.17 3.10 -5.38
CA ALA A 85 -15.66 2.21 -6.43
C ALA A 85 -16.74 1.19 -6.85
N VAL A 86 -17.43 0.58 -5.90
CA VAL A 86 -18.52 -0.37 -6.17
C VAL A 86 -19.70 0.33 -6.85
N VAL A 87 -20.09 1.52 -6.39
CA VAL A 87 -21.17 2.30 -7.03
C VAL A 87 -20.81 2.66 -8.48
N ALA A 88 -19.56 3.03 -8.75
CA ALA A 88 -19.09 3.26 -10.11
C ALA A 88 -19.22 2.00 -10.99
N VAL A 89 -18.91 0.83 -10.45
CA VAL A 89 -19.06 -0.46 -11.16
C VAL A 89 -20.53 -0.79 -11.45
N VAL A 90 -21.45 -0.52 -10.52
CA VAL A 90 -22.89 -0.78 -10.71
C VAL A 90 -23.48 0.05 -11.85
N ASN A 91 -22.94 1.24 -12.16
CA ASN A 91 -23.35 2.01 -13.33
C ASN A 91 -23.07 1.28 -14.67
N TYR A 92 -22.14 0.31 -14.67
CA TYR A 92 -21.82 -0.56 -15.80
C TYR A 92 -22.37 -1.98 -15.62
N ALA A 93 -23.38 -2.17 -14.76
CA ALA A 93 -23.94 -3.50 -14.44
C ALA A 93 -24.42 -4.28 -15.67
N GLN A 94 -24.93 -3.60 -16.71
CA GLN A 94 -25.37 -4.25 -17.95
C GLN A 94 -24.21 -4.94 -18.70
N LEU A 95 -23.02 -4.35 -18.69
CA LEU A 95 -21.81 -4.96 -19.26
C LEU A 95 -21.37 -6.18 -18.42
N LEU A 96 -21.46 -6.07 -17.09
CA LEU A 96 -21.19 -7.19 -16.18
C LEU A 96 -22.20 -8.33 -16.31
N MET A 97 -23.46 -8.07 -16.64
CA MET A 97 -24.43 -9.16 -16.84
C MET A 97 -24.12 -10.00 -18.08
N VAL A 98 -23.58 -9.39 -19.13
CA VAL A 98 -23.26 -10.08 -20.40
C VAL A 98 -21.86 -10.68 -20.36
N ASP A 99 -20.85 -9.89 -20.00
CA ASP A 99 -19.44 -10.28 -20.06
C ASP A 99 -18.81 -10.59 -18.69
N GLY A 100 -19.55 -10.41 -17.59
CA GLY A 100 -19.00 -10.58 -16.24
C GLY A 100 -18.44 -11.97 -15.97
N TRP A 101 -19.02 -13.02 -16.57
CA TRP A 101 -18.48 -14.38 -16.43
C TRP A 101 -17.10 -14.51 -17.10
N ARG A 102 -16.89 -13.87 -18.27
CA ARG A 102 -15.60 -13.85 -18.96
C ARG A 102 -14.58 -13.05 -18.17
N ILE A 103 -14.99 -11.87 -17.68
CA ILE A 103 -14.14 -11.00 -16.85
C ILE A 103 -13.71 -11.77 -15.59
N PHE A 104 -14.64 -12.42 -14.90
CA PHE A 104 -14.36 -13.19 -13.70
C PHE A 104 -13.35 -14.33 -13.96
N LEU A 105 -13.55 -15.11 -15.02
CA LEU A 105 -12.62 -16.17 -15.39
C LEU A 105 -11.24 -15.64 -15.75
N VAL A 106 -11.15 -14.56 -16.53
CA VAL A 106 -9.87 -13.96 -16.93
C VAL A 106 -9.12 -13.45 -15.70
N ILE A 107 -9.79 -12.74 -14.79
CA ILE A 107 -9.16 -12.24 -13.56
C ILE A 107 -8.71 -13.39 -12.68
N GLY A 108 -9.57 -14.39 -12.43
CA GLY A 108 -9.26 -15.53 -11.58
C GLY A 108 -8.09 -16.36 -12.12
N LEU A 109 -8.13 -16.72 -13.40
CA LEU A 109 -7.09 -17.51 -14.04
C LEU A 109 -5.78 -16.74 -14.14
N SER A 110 -5.80 -15.48 -14.61
CA SER A 110 -4.58 -14.67 -14.73
C SER A 110 -3.91 -14.42 -13.37
N THR A 111 -4.70 -14.10 -12.33
CA THR A 111 -4.17 -13.88 -10.98
C THR A 111 -3.54 -15.17 -10.42
N THR A 112 -4.23 -16.30 -10.55
CA THR A 112 -3.72 -17.60 -10.07
C THR A 112 -2.46 -18.00 -10.84
N MET A 113 -2.44 -17.79 -12.16
CA MET A 113 -1.29 -18.10 -13.00
C MET A 113 -0.08 -17.22 -12.67
N VAL A 114 -0.26 -15.91 -12.49
CA VAL A 114 0.80 -14.97 -12.13
C VAL A 114 1.36 -15.32 -10.75
N LEU A 115 0.51 -15.49 -9.74
CA LEU A 115 0.94 -15.86 -8.38
C LEU A 115 1.65 -17.22 -8.37
N GLY A 116 1.12 -18.20 -9.10
CA GLY A 116 1.72 -19.53 -9.23
C GLY A 116 3.09 -19.50 -9.92
N ALA A 117 3.22 -18.74 -11.00
CA ALA A 117 4.49 -18.57 -11.71
C ALA A 117 5.53 -17.85 -10.83
N THR A 118 5.15 -16.76 -10.15
CA THR A 118 6.05 -16.06 -9.22
C THR A 118 6.50 -16.98 -8.09
N ALA A 119 5.57 -17.71 -7.47
CA ALA A 119 5.90 -18.66 -6.41
C ALA A 119 6.86 -19.75 -6.90
N TRP A 120 6.62 -20.30 -8.09
CA TRP A 120 7.47 -21.35 -8.67
C TRP A 120 8.89 -20.85 -9.00
N VAL A 121 9.00 -19.67 -9.61
CA VAL A 121 10.31 -19.08 -9.94
C VAL A 121 11.11 -18.81 -8.66
N VAL A 122 10.49 -18.20 -7.65
CA VAL A 122 11.16 -17.89 -6.38
C VAL A 122 11.55 -19.17 -5.64
N ASP A 123 10.69 -20.19 -5.58
CA ASP A 123 11.03 -21.48 -4.94
C ASP A 123 12.22 -22.16 -5.66
N LYS A 124 12.27 -22.08 -6.99
CA LYS A 124 13.36 -22.67 -7.77
C LYS A 124 14.68 -21.94 -7.56
N VAL A 125 14.67 -20.60 -7.54
CA VAL A 125 15.85 -19.79 -7.25
C VAL A 125 16.34 -20.05 -5.83
N TYR A 126 15.44 -20.07 -4.86
CA TYR A 126 15.77 -20.35 -3.47
C TYR A 126 16.42 -21.73 -3.28
N ARG A 127 15.85 -22.79 -3.89
CA ARG A 127 16.46 -24.14 -3.86
C ARG A 127 17.82 -24.17 -4.54
N TYR A 128 18.01 -23.39 -5.60
CA TYR A 128 19.30 -23.28 -6.28
C TYR A 128 20.36 -22.64 -5.37
N GLU A 129 20.03 -21.52 -4.71
CA GLU A 129 20.94 -20.85 -3.76
C GLU A 129 21.30 -21.75 -2.57
N VAL A 130 20.31 -22.43 -1.98
CA VAL A 130 20.55 -23.36 -0.86
C VAL A 130 21.43 -24.55 -1.27
N SER A 131 21.27 -25.06 -2.50
CA SER A 131 22.10 -26.16 -3.00
C SER A 131 23.54 -25.72 -3.29
N ARG A 132 23.74 -24.45 -3.70
CA ARG A 132 25.06 -23.83 -3.87
C ARG A 132 25.80 -23.67 -2.54
N MET A 133 25.13 -23.20 -1.49
CA MET A 133 25.74 -23.00 -0.17
C MET A 133 26.18 -24.30 0.52
N LYS A 134 25.65 -25.46 0.09
CA LYS A 134 26.03 -26.77 0.66
C LYS A 134 27.31 -27.36 0.03
N HIS A 135 27.80 -26.75 -1.03
CA HIS A 135 28.99 -27.16 -1.78
C HIS A 135 30.23 -26.28 -1.52
N GLU A 136 30.09 -25.24 -0.70
CA GLU A 136 31.19 -24.48 -0.08
C GLU A 136 31.34 -24.91 1.38
#